data_AF-A0A564W878-F1
#
_entry.id   AF-A0A564W878-F1
#
_cell.length_a   1.000
_cell.length_b   1.000
_cell.length_c   1.000
_cell.angle_alpha   90.00
_cell.angle_beta   90.00
_cell.angle_gamma   90.00
#
_symmetry.space_group_name_H-M   'P 1'
#
loop_
_entity.id
_entity.type
_entity.pdbx_description
1 polymer ?
#
loop_
_entity_poly.entity_id
_entity_poly.type
_entity_poly.pdbx_seq_one_letter_code
_entity_poly.pdbx_strand_id
1 'polypeptide(L)' 'MEHIILLVFTFFTEAVILWQYTSSLFSPCYSTKIRLALLSIFYTILFLLSLPGQTWLNIFSFFIINTIFLYILFKLKKDY' A
#
# COMPACT_ATOMS: atom_id res chain seq x y z
N MET A 1 -10.94 -20.94 4.37
CA MET A 1 -11.29 -20.38 3.03
C MET A 1 -11.89 -18.99 3.18
N GLU A 2 -12.90 -18.80 4.04
CA GLU A 2 -13.55 -17.50 4.29
C GLU A 2 -12.57 -16.39 4.74
N HIS A 3 -11.64 -16.70 5.67
CA HIS A 3 -10.63 -15.76 6.12
C HIS A 3 -9.71 -15.23 5.02
N ILE A 4 -9.39 -16.05 4.01
CA ILE A 4 -8.51 -15.62 2.90
C ILE A 4 -9.26 -14.67 1.98
N ILE A 5 -10.53 -14.96 1.69
CA ILE A 5 -11.39 -14.10 0.88
C ILE A 5 -11.56 -12.74 1.56
N LEU A 6 -11.82 -12.72 2.88
CA LEU A 6 -11.91 -11.49 3.66
C LEU A 6 -10.60 -10.70 3.61
N LEU A 7 -9.44 -11.36 3.77
CA LEU A 7 -8.15 -10.69 3.66
C LEU A 7 -7.94 -10.06 2.28
N VAL A 8 -8.28 -10.76 1.19
CA VAL A 8 -8.20 -10.21 -0.16
C VAL A 8 -9.06 -8.95 -0.30
N PHE A 9 -10.31 -8.98 0.16
CA PHE A 9 -11.19 -7.82 0.10
C PHE A 9 -10.67 -6.65 0.94
N THR A 10 -10.22 -6.92 2.17
CA THR A 10 -9.67 -5.89 3.05
C THR A 10 -8.45 -5.21 2.42
N PHE A 11 -7.46 -5.97 1.94
CA PHE A 11 -6.29 -5.40 1.30
C PHE A 11 -6.61 -4.69 -0.02
N PHE A 12 -7.60 -5.17 -0.76
CA PHE A 12 -8.08 -4.50 -1.96
C PHE A 12 -8.71 -3.14 -1.64
N THR A 13 -9.60 -3.07 -0.65
CA THR A 13 -10.21 -1.80 -0.22
C THR A 13 -9.16 -0.82 0.31
N GLU A 14 -8.20 -1.30 1.09
CA GLU A 14 -7.10 -0.48 1.61
C GLU A 14 -6.22 0.10 0.48
N ALA A 15 -5.90 -0.71 -0.54
CA ALA A 15 -5.15 -0.24 -1.70
C ALA A 15 -5.90 0.86 -2.47
N VAL A 16 -7.22 0.70 -2.63
CA VAL A 16 -8.07 1.69 -3.29
C VAL A 16 -8.15 2.99 -2.48
N ILE A 17 -8.28 2.90 -1.15
CA ILE A 17 -8.30 4.07 -0.27
C ILE A 17 -6.97 4.83 -0.36
N LEU A 18 -5.84 4.12 -0.26
CA LEU A 18 -4.51 4.73 -0.37
C LEU A 18 -4.33 5.38 -1.74
N TRP A 19 -4.77 4.72 -2.82
CA TRP A 19 -4.71 5.29 -4.16
C TRP A 19 -5.50 6.60 -4.28
N GLN A 20 -6.75 6.62 -3.82
CA GLN A 20 -7.59 7.82 -3.87
C GLN A 20 -7.04 8.94 -2.99
N TYR A 21 -6.62 8.62 -1.77
CA TYR A 21 -6.02 9.58 -0.85
C TYR A 21 -4.79 10.23 -1.46
N THR A 22 -3.90 9.41 -2.00
CA THR A 22 -2.64 9.88 -2.60
C THR A 22 -2.83 10.62 -3.90
N SER A 23 -3.87 10.28 -4.69
CA SER A 23 -4.21 11.02 -5.90
C SER A 23 -4.84 12.39 -5.62
N SER A 24 -5.45 12.57 -4.44
CA SER A 24 -6.10 13.83 -4.06
C SER A 24 -5.18 14.76 -3.27
N LEU A 25 -4.31 14.25 -2.40
CA LEU A 25 -3.50 15.08 -1.52
C LEU A 25 -2.13 15.46 -2.09
N PHE A 26 -1.59 14.68 -3.02
CA PHE A 26 -0.21 14.84 -3.45
C PHE A 26 -0.08 14.81 -4.96
N SER A 27 0.78 15.68 -5.50
CA SER A 27 1.16 15.62 -6.92
C SER A 27 2.15 14.46 -7.12
N PRO A 28 1.79 13.39 -7.84
CA PRO A 28 2.67 12.26 -8.04
C PRO A 28 3.89 12.64 -8.90
N CYS A 29 5.06 12.12 -8.54
CA CYS A 29 6.27 12.28 -9.37
C CYS A 29 6.32 11.26 -10.52
N TYR A 30 5.58 10.16 -10.41
CA TYR A 30 5.60 9.03 -11.33
C TYR A 30 4.29 8.89 -12.11
N SER A 31 4.37 8.33 -13.32
CA SER A 31 3.20 8.00 -14.14
C SER A 31 2.26 7.03 -13.41
N THR A 32 0.96 7.17 -13.65
CA THR A 32 -0.12 6.34 -13.11
C THR A 32 0.15 4.84 -13.25
N LYS A 33 0.73 4.40 -14.36
CA LYS A 33 1.07 2.98 -14.61
C LYS A 33 2.10 2.44 -13.62
N ILE A 34 3.15 3.22 -13.37
CA ILE A 34 4.23 2.86 -12.42
C ILE A 34 3.68 2.84 -11.00
N ARG A 35 2.85 3.84 -10.64
CA ARG A 35 2.23 3.91 -9.31
C ARG A 35 1.34 2.70 -9.03
N LEU A 36 0.52 2.28 -9.99
CA LEU A 36 -0.32 1.09 -9.88
C LEU A 36 0.51 -0.19 -9.77
N ALA A 37 1.58 -0.32 -10.56
CA ALA A 37 2.46 -1.48 -10.48
C ALA A 37 3.14 -1.59 -9.09
N LEU A 38 3.66 -0.48 -8.55
CA LEU A 38 4.23 -0.45 -7.20
C LEU A 38 3.18 -0.77 -6.14
N LEU A 39 1.99 -0.17 -6.21
CA LEU A 39 0.90 -0.43 -5.26
C LEU A 39 0.53 -1.93 -5.26
N SER A 40 0.40 -2.53 -6.44
CA SER A 40 0.09 -3.94 -6.58
C SER A 40 1.17 -4.84 -5.95
N ILE A 41 2.46 -4.56 -6.21
CA ILE A 41 3.57 -5.34 -5.63
C ILE A 41 3.57 -5.24 -4.10
N PHE A 42 3.46 -4.02 -3.56
CA PHE A 42 3.46 -3.79 -2.11
C PHE A 42 2.29 -4.48 -1.40
N TYR A 43 1.08 -4.37 -1.94
CA TYR A 43 -0.09 -5.00 -1.34
C TYR A 43 -0.12 -6.52 -1.52
N THR A 44 0.51 -7.06 -2.57
CA THR A 44 0.72 -8.51 -2.70
C THR A 44 1.66 -9.05 -1.62
N ILE A 45 2.74 -8.32 -1.31
CA ILE A 45 3.67 -8.69 -0.23
C ILE A 45 2.96 -8.63 1.13
N LEU A 46 2.19 -7.57 1.40
CA LEU A 46 1.37 -7.45 2.62
C LEU A 46 0.39 -8.61 2.78
N PHE A 47 -0.29 -8.98 1.70
CA PHE A 47 -1.20 -10.13 1.70
C PHE A 47 -0.48 -11.42 2.09
N LEU A 48 0.68 -11.71 1.49
CA LEU A 48 1.49 -12.88 1.83
C LEU A 48 1.96 -12.85 3.30
N LEU A 49 2.33 -11.69 3.80
CA LEU A 49 2.74 -11.49 5.19
C LEU A 49 1.60 -11.63 6.19
N SER A 50 0.35 -11.48 5.74
CA SER A 50 -0.85 -11.63 6.56
C SER A 50 -1.32 -13.08 6.69
N LEU A 51 -0.87 -13.99 5.83
CA LEU A 51 -1.24 -15.42 5.86
C LEU A 51 -0.90 -16.14 7.17
N PRO A 52 0.22 -15.85 7.87
CA PRO A 52 0.54 -16.46 9.16
C PRO A 52 -0.41 -16.07 10.30
N GLY A 53 -1.33 -15.12 10.10
CA GLY A 53 -2.34 -14.73 11.08
C GLY A 53 -1.80 -13.92 12.28
N GLN A 54 -0.55 -13.47 12.24
CA GLN A 54 0.06 -12.66 13.31
C GLN A 54 -0.37 -11.20 13.20
N THR A 55 -1.34 -10.79 14.02
CA THR A 55 -1.96 -9.45 13.97
C THR A 55 -0.94 -8.32 14.14
N TRP A 56 -0.01 -8.45 15.10
CA TRP A 56 1.00 -7.44 15.38
C TRP A 56 1.97 -7.23 14.21
N LEU A 57 2.41 -8.33 13.60
CA LEU A 57 3.30 -8.28 12.43
C LEU A 57 2.59 -7.59 11.26
N ASN A 58 1.31 -7.89 11.06
CA ASN A 58 0.51 -7.31 9.99
C ASN A 58 0.33 -5.79 10.17
N ILE A 59 0.01 -5.34 11.39
CA ILE A 59 -0.11 -3.91 11.73
C ILE A 59 1.22 -3.18 11.48
N PHE A 60 2.33 -3.72 11.97
CA PHE A 60 3.64 -3.10 11.81
C PHE A 60 4.06 -3.02 10.34
N SER A 61 3.83 -4.11 9.59
CA SER A 61 4.16 -4.19 8.17
C SER A 61 3.29 -3.25 7.34
N PHE A 62 2.01 -3.11 7.69
CA PHE A 62 1.11 -2.16 7.06
C PHE A 62 1.61 -0.74 7.24
N PHE A 63 1.99 -0.35 8.46
CA PHE A 63 2.49 0.99 8.72
C PHE A 63 3.79 1.30 7.95
N ILE A 64 4.72 0.34 7.94
CA ILE A 64 6.00 0.47 7.22
C ILE A 64 5.78 0.60 5.72
N ILE A 65 5.02 -0.31 5.11
CA ILE A 65 4.82 -0.31 3.66
C ILE A 65 4.07 0.94 3.20
N ASN A 66 3.05 1.39 3.93
CA ASN A 66 2.36 2.64 3.60
C ASN A 66 3.31 3.85 3.67
N THR A 67 4.15 3.91 4.70
CA THR A 67 5.14 4.99 4.85
C THR A 67 6.16 4.97 3.70
N ILE A 68 6.69 3.79 3.37
CA ILE A 68 7.63 3.60 2.26
C ILE A 68 6.97 3.95 0.93
N PHE A 69 5.73 3.51 0.70
CA PHE A 69 4.99 3.80 -0.52
C PHE A 69 4.83 5.31 -0.70
N LEU A 70 4.38 6.02 0.34
CA LEU A 70 4.26 7.48 0.32
C LEU A 70 5.61 8.15 0.07
N TYR A 71 6.66 7.70 0.74
CA TYR A 71 8.02 8.24 0.59
C TYR A 71 8.55 8.08 -0.85
N ILE A 72 8.39 6.89 -1.45
CA ILE A 72 8.85 6.59 -2.80
C ILE A 72 8.03 7.39 -3.82
N LEU A 73 6.70 7.36 -3.73
CA LEU A 73 5.81 7.93 -4.76
C LEU A 73 5.83 9.45 -4.81
N PHE A 74 5.96 10.07 -3.63
CA PHE A 74 5.87 11.52 -3.47
C PHE A 74 7.20 12.18 -3.19
N LYS A 75 8.30 11.40 -3.22
CA LYS A 75 9.71 11.82 -3.10
C LYS A 75 9.76 13.24 -2.58
N LEU A 76 9.51 13.43 -1.28
CA LEU A 76 9.33 14.74 -0.63
C LEU A 76 10.32 15.68 -1.27
N LYS A 77 9.83 16.55 -2.17
CA LYS A 77 10.68 17.37 -3.01
C LYS A 77 11.34 18.33 -2.03
N LYS A 78 12.57 18.00 -1.62
CA LYS A 78 13.46 18.92 -0.95
C LYS A 78 13.91 19.86 -2.05
N ASP A 79 13.08 20.87 -2.31
CA ASP A 79 13.47 22.03 -3.09
C ASP A 79 14.59 22.73 -2.31
N TYR A 80 15.84 22.41 -2.66
CA TYR A 80 17.04 23.16 -2.32
C TYR A 80 17.63 23.73 -3.61
#